data_AF-A0A837R8T1-F1
#
_entry.id   AF-A0A837R8T1-F1
#
_cell.length_a   1.000
_cell.length_b   1.000
_cell.length_c   1.000
_cell.angle_alpha   90.00
_cell.angle_beta   90.00
_cell.angle_gamma   90.00
#
_symmetry.space_group_name_H-M   'P 1'
#
loop_
_entity.id
_entity.type
_entity.pdbx_description
1 polymer ?
#
loop_
_entity_poly.entity_id
_entity_poly.type
_entity_poly.pdbx_seq_one_letter_code
_entity_poly.pdbx_strand_id
1 'polypeptide(L)'
;MTIAGPFDGLTGFLNTQTEAQARQLAIKPTRFTKHFATMLKYRKNFPQHVKLLNVYGDTNTGYNNDGFVGVASARAVRYLLRGKLTQYREAFYSGADAAHCALNQNPNVAQRMIRFLWSA
;
A
#
# COMPACT_ATOMS: atom_id res chain seq x y z
N MET A 1 -2.98 -0.31 10.40
CA MET A 1 -1.89 -0.90 9.59
C MET A 1 -2.51 -1.56 8.36
N THR A 2 -1.78 -1.63 7.25
CA THR A 2 -2.21 -2.29 6.01
C THR A 2 -1.09 -3.17 5.48
N ILE A 3 -1.44 -4.33 4.90
CA ILE A 3 -0.52 -5.23 4.21
C ILE A 3 -1.17 -5.58 2.87
N ALA A 4 -0.49 -5.27 1.76
CA ALA A 4 -0.94 -5.56 0.41
C ALA A 4 -2.39 -5.10 0.10
N GLY A 5 -2.80 -3.94 0.63
CA GLY A 5 -4.18 -3.47 0.47
C GLY A 5 -4.49 -3.03 -0.97
N PRO A 6 -5.50 -3.54 -1.66
CA PRO A 6 -5.77 -3.22 -3.07
C PRO A 6 -6.55 -1.91 -3.22
N PHE A 7 -6.00 -0.79 -2.73
CA PHE A 7 -6.77 0.45 -2.60
C PHE A 7 -7.24 1.02 -3.94
N ASP A 8 -6.41 0.95 -4.98
CA ASP A 8 -6.83 1.28 -6.35
C ASP A 8 -7.25 0.04 -7.17
N GLY A 9 -7.71 -1.00 -6.48
CA GLY A 9 -8.25 -2.23 -7.08
C GLY A 9 -7.22 -3.19 -7.67
N LEU A 10 -7.75 -4.27 -8.26
CA LEU A 10 -7.04 -5.39 -8.88
C LEU A 10 -7.16 -5.33 -10.42
N THR A 11 -6.76 -4.21 -11.03
CA THR A 11 -7.04 -3.93 -12.46
C THR A 11 -6.05 -4.55 -13.46
N GLY A 12 -5.31 -5.58 -13.05
CA GLY A 12 -4.19 -6.13 -13.81
C GLY A 12 -2.95 -5.23 -13.81
N PHE A 13 -1.83 -5.78 -14.26
CA PHE A 13 -0.49 -5.22 -13.97
C PHE A 13 0.19 -4.52 -15.15
N LEU A 14 -0.48 -4.47 -16.30
CA LEU A 14 0.06 -3.78 -17.47
C LEU A 14 0.24 -2.29 -17.16
N ASN A 15 1.46 -1.79 -17.36
CA ASN A 15 1.88 -0.41 -17.09
C ASN A 15 1.73 0.01 -15.61
N THR A 16 1.80 -0.94 -14.66
CA THR A 16 1.93 -0.59 -13.24
C THR A 16 3.28 0.06 -12.99
N GLN A 17 3.28 1.14 -12.22
CA GLN A 17 4.49 1.88 -11.86
C GLN A 17 5.40 1.05 -10.96
N THR A 18 6.71 1.17 -11.16
CA THR A 18 7.70 0.64 -10.22
C THR A 18 7.57 1.34 -8.87
N GLU A 19 8.16 0.75 -7.84
CA GLU A 19 8.24 1.34 -6.51
C GLU A 19 8.82 2.77 -6.53
N ALA A 20 9.94 2.95 -7.22
CA ALA A 20 10.62 4.23 -7.35
C ALA A 20 9.74 5.28 -8.06
N GLN A 21 9.06 4.90 -9.15
CA GLN A 21 8.14 5.79 -9.87
C GLN A 21 6.95 6.18 -8.99
N ALA A 22 6.34 5.18 -8.33
CA ALA A 22 5.21 5.41 -7.45
C ALA A 22 5.59 6.37 -6.32
N ARG A 23 6.81 6.27 -5.75
CA ARG A 23 7.29 7.18 -4.70
C ARG A 23 7.34 8.64 -5.13
N GLN A 24 7.76 8.90 -6.36
CA GLN A 24 7.86 10.25 -6.93
C GLN A 24 6.47 10.85 -7.23
N LEU A 25 5.51 10.01 -7.60
CA LEU A 25 4.13 10.42 -7.88
C LEU A 25 3.35 10.63 -6.58
N ALA A 26 3.67 11.72 -5.88
CA ALA A 26 3.24 11.92 -4.52
C ALA A 26 1.74 12.20 -4.31
N ILE A 27 0.90 12.38 -5.35
CA ILE A 27 -0.35 13.13 -5.10
C ILE A 27 -1.62 12.59 -5.75
N LYS A 28 -1.64 11.68 -6.72
CA LYS A 28 -2.93 11.13 -7.18
C LYS A 28 -2.71 9.83 -7.94
N PRO A 29 -3.41 8.74 -7.58
CA PRO A 29 -3.42 7.54 -8.41
C PRO A 29 -3.82 7.91 -9.85
N THR A 30 -3.06 7.40 -10.82
CA THR A 30 -3.33 7.65 -12.25
C THR A 30 -4.61 6.96 -12.69
N ARG A 31 -4.96 5.86 -12.04
CA ARG A 31 -6.25 5.18 -12.18
C ARG A 31 -7.15 5.53 -11.00
N PHE A 32 -8.44 5.64 -11.27
CA PHE A 32 -9.47 5.87 -10.26
C PHE A 32 -10.51 4.78 -10.44
N THR A 33 -10.26 3.63 -9.83
CA THR A 33 -11.28 2.58 -9.82
C THR A 33 -12.56 3.08 -9.13
N LYS A 34 -13.70 2.47 -9.48
CA LYS A 34 -14.96 2.72 -8.75
C LYS A 34 -14.77 2.51 -7.25
N HIS A 35 -14.02 1.46 -6.88
CA HIS A 35 -13.65 1.17 -5.49
C HIS A 35 -12.90 2.33 -4.83
N PHE A 36 -11.84 2.84 -5.46
CA PHE A 36 -11.07 3.97 -4.93
C PHE A 36 -11.93 5.24 -4.78
N ALA A 37 -12.74 5.56 -5.80
CA ALA A 37 -13.63 6.72 -5.77
C ALA A 37 -14.67 6.61 -4.63
N THR A 38 -15.23 5.43 -4.40
CA THR A 38 -16.13 5.18 -3.28
C THR A 38 -15.44 5.39 -1.94
N MET A 39 -14.26 4.82 -1.72
CA MET A 39 -13.52 5.04 -0.47
C MET A 39 -13.17 6.51 -0.28
N LEU A 40 -12.76 7.21 -1.33
CA LEU A 40 -12.42 8.64 -1.26
C LEU A 40 -13.63 9.49 -0.86
N LYS A 41 -14.83 9.18 -1.40
CA LYS A 41 -16.09 9.81 -0.99
C LYS A 41 -16.37 9.61 0.50
N TYR A 42 -16.11 8.42 1.04
CA TYR A 42 -16.35 8.10 2.44
C TYR A 42 -15.20 8.45 3.39
N ARG A 43 -14.07 8.96 2.88
CA ARG A 43 -12.90 9.36 3.67
C ARG A 43 -13.27 10.22 4.89
N LYS A 44 -14.27 11.09 4.78
CA LYS A 44 -14.70 11.95 5.89
C LYS A 44 -15.08 11.16 7.15
N ASN A 45 -15.60 9.94 7.01
CA ASN A 45 -15.99 9.04 8.09
C ASN A 45 -14.78 8.34 8.74
N PHE A 46 -13.59 8.41 8.13
CA PHE A 46 -12.38 7.84 8.71
C PHE A 46 -11.87 8.71 9.86
N PRO A 47 -11.35 8.12 10.95
CA PRO A 47 -10.83 8.86 12.10
C PRO A 47 -9.74 9.87 11.72
N GLN A 48 -9.62 10.92 12.52
CA GLN A 48 -8.52 11.87 12.43
C GLN A 48 -7.31 11.37 13.20
N HIS A 49 -6.15 11.96 12.93
CA HIS A 49 -4.90 11.74 13.66
C HIS A 49 -4.37 10.30 13.65
N VAL A 50 -4.64 9.55 12.57
CA VAL A 50 -4.24 8.15 12.46
C VAL A 50 -2.76 8.04 12.13
N LYS A 51 -2.04 7.19 12.86
CA LYS A 51 -0.72 6.71 12.47
C LYS A 51 -0.90 5.48 11.57
N LEU A 52 -0.30 5.49 10.39
CA LEU A 52 -0.39 4.39 9.42
C LEU A 52 0.99 3.84 9.04
N LEU A 53 1.13 2.53 9.18
CA LEU A 53 2.14 1.74 8.49
C LEU A 53 1.47 1.02 7.31
N ASN A 54 2.01 1.23 6.11
CA ASN A 54 1.61 0.55 4.89
C ASN A 54 2.72 -0.41 4.42
N VAL A 55 2.42 -1.70 4.41
CA VAL A 55 3.30 -2.77 3.91
C VAL A 55 2.82 -3.18 2.52
N TYR A 56 3.75 -3.28 1.57
CA TYR A 56 3.47 -3.73 0.20
C TYR A 56 4.73 -4.34 -0.42
N GLY A 57 4.56 -5.11 -1.49
CA GLY A 57 5.64 -5.89 -2.07
C GLY A 57 5.68 -5.90 -3.59
N ASP A 58 6.83 -6.31 -4.11
CA ASP A 58 7.07 -6.61 -5.52
C ASP A 58 7.82 -7.94 -5.66
N THR A 59 7.28 -8.90 -6.39
CA THR A 59 7.94 -10.20 -6.63
C THR A 59 9.18 -10.10 -7.51
N ASN A 60 9.47 -8.92 -8.08
CA ASN A 60 10.53 -8.67 -9.06
C ASN A 60 10.38 -9.49 -10.36
N THR A 61 9.16 -9.93 -10.69
CA THR A 61 8.88 -10.65 -11.94
C THR A 61 8.60 -9.71 -13.13
N GLY A 62 8.89 -8.41 -12.98
CA GLY A 62 8.69 -7.38 -14.02
C GLY A 62 7.29 -6.75 -14.07
N TYR A 63 6.37 -7.18 -13.20
CA TYR A 63 4.99 -6.67 -13.18
C TYR A 63 4.70 -5.66 -12.07
N ASN A 64 5.70 -5.30 -11.23
CA ASN A 64 5.58 -4.30 -10.17
C ASN A 64 4.43 -4.58 -9.18
N ASN A 65 4.34 -5.83 -8.69
CA ASN A 65 3.26 -6.30 -7.80
C ASN A 65 3.66 -7.52 -6.97
N ASP A 66 2.84 -7.86 -5.99
CA ASP A 66 3.03 -9.02 -5.09
C ASP A 66 2.43 -10.34 -5.62
N GLY A 67 2.07 -10.41 -6.91
CA GLY A 67 1.32 -11.49 -7.54
C GLY A 67 -0.18 -11.19 -7.70
N PHE A 68 -0.73 -10.27 -6.90
CA PHE A 68 -2.16 -9.92 -6.90
C PHE A 68 -2.41 -8.41 -6.92
N VAL A 69 -1.62 -7.65 -6.18
CA VAL A 69 -1.81 -6.23 -5.92
C VAL A 69 -0.62 -5.44 -6.42
N GLY A 70 -0.88 -4.53 -7.36
CA GLY A 70 0.14 -3.61 -7.88
C GLY A 70 0.69 -2.68 -6.80
N VAL A 71 2.00 -2.40 -6.86
CA VAL A 71 2.67 -1.47 -5.94
C VAL A 71 1.98 -0.11 -5.91
N ALA A 72 1.59 0.42 -7.08
CA ALA A 72 0.84 1.68 -7.17
C ALA A 72 -0.53 1.60 -6.47
N SER A 73 -1.24 0.47 -6.60
CA SER A 73 -2.54 0.23 -5.96
C SER A 73 -2.41 0.19 -4.43
N ALA A 74 -1.41 -0.53 -3.92
CA ALA A 74 -1.14 -0.59 -2.48
C ALA A 74 -0.74 0.75 -1.87
N ARG A 75 -0.01 1.57 -2.62
CA ARG A 75 0.43 2.90 -2.16
C ARG A 75 -0.64 3.98 -2.26
N ALA A 76 -1.73 3.73 -2.99
CA ALA A 76 -2.83 4.69 -3.16
C ALA A 76 -3.49 5.07 -1.82
N VAL A 77 -3.34 4.28 -0.75
CA VAL A 77 -3.81 4.61 0.60
C VAL A 77 -3.28 5.95 1.12
N ARG A 78 -2.05 6.33 0.71
CA ARG A 78 -1.46 7.62 1.09
C ARG A 78 -2.32 8.79 0.61
N TYR A 79 -2.81 8.72 -0.62
CA TYR A 79 -3.74 9.73 -1.15
C TYR A 79 -5.12 9.59 -0.52
N LEU A 80 -5.60 8.36 -0.44
CA LEU A 80 -6.93 8.05 0.08
C LEU A 80 -7.14 8.63 1.48
N LEU A 81 -6.12 8.59 2.33
CA LEU A 81 -6.18 9.07 3.71
C LEU A 81 -5.47 10.43 3.91
N ARG A 82 -5.16 11.15 2.83
CA ARG A 82 -4.57 12.49 2.93
C ARG A 82 -5.44 13.40 3.79
N GLY A 83 -4.83 14.07 4.77
CA GLY A 83 -5.51 14.92 5.74
C GLY A 83 -6.13 14.17 6.94
N LYS A 84 -6.00 12.83 7.00
CA LYS A 84 -6.40 12.00 8.14
C LYS A 84 -5.23 11.47 8.96
N LEU A 85 -4.03 11.47 8.36
CA LEU A 85 -2.85 10.83 8.95
C LEU A 85 -1.96 11.86 9.66
N THR A 86 -1.57 11.56 10.91
CA THR A 86 -0.50 12.27 11.62
C THR A 86 0.88 11.71 11.31
N GLN A 87 0.94 10.43 10.95
CA GLN A 87 2.17 9.77 10.54
C GLN A 87 1.85 8.74 9.45
N TYR A 88 2.66 8.72 8.39
CA TYR A 88 2.60 7.72 7.33
C TYR A 88 3.99 7.10 7.14
N ARG A 89 4.09 5.79 7.34
CA ARG A 89 5.32 5.01 7.12
C ARG A 89 5.04 3.93 6.07
N GLU A 90 6.02 3.71 5.21
CA GLU A 90 6.00 2.62 4.23
C GLU A 90 7.02 1.55 4.62
N ALA A 91 6.70 0.30 4.33
CA ALA A 91 7.62 -0.82 4.37
C ALA A 91 7.46 -1.62 3.09
N PHE A 92 8.43 -1.46 2.19
CA PHE A 92 8.48 -2.15 0.93
C PHE A 92 9.37 -3.39 1.06
N TYR A 93 8.92 -4.50 0.47
CA TYR A 93 9.66 -5.74 0.37
C TYR A 93 9.74 -6.14 -1.11
N SER A 94 10.81 -6.85 -1.49
CA SER A 94 10.95 -7.31 -2.86
C SER A 94 11.47 -8.76 -2.94
N GLY A 95 11.22 -9.41 -4.07
CA GLY A 95 11.57 -10.83 -4.30
C GLY A 95 10.49 -11.80 -3.86
N ALA A 96 10.84 -13.09 -3.76
CA ALA A 96 9.88 -14.17 -3.47
C ALA A 96 9.11 -13.95 -2.14
N ASP A 97 9.80 -13.44 -1.11
CA ASP A 97 9.22 -13.15 0.21
C ASP A 97 8.29 -11.93 0.23
N ALA A 98 8.14 -11.25 -0.93
CA ALA A 98 7.23 -10.14 -1.14
C ALA A 98 5.96 -10.54 -1.91
N ALA A 99 5.78 -11.83 -2.21
CA ALA A 99 4.51 -12.35 -2.75
C ALA A 99 3.36 -12.14 -1.74
N HIS A 100 2.12 -12.04 -2.23
CA HIS A 100 0.97 -11.58 -1.45
C HIS A 100 0.74 -12.39 -0.16
N CYS A 101 0.71 -13.72 -0.25
CA CYS A 101 0.60 -14.59 0.93
C CYS A 101 1.89 -14.57 1.77
N ALA A 102 3.05 -14.45 1.12
CA ALA A 102 4.35 -14.43 1.79
C ALA A 102 4.51 -13.18 2.67
N LEU A 103 4.01 -12.01 2.25
CA LEU A 103 4.03 -10.78 3.06
C LEU A 103 3.38 -10.96 4.43
N ASN A 104 2.25 -11.69 4.50
CA ASN A 104 1.58 -11.96 5.78
C ASN A 104 2.32 -12.98 6.65
N GLN A 105 3.18 -13.81 6.07
CA GLN A 105 3.96 -14.84 6.76
C GLN A 105 5.42 -14.41 6.99
N ASN A 106 5.81 -13.26 6.44
CA ASN A 106 7.19 -12.78 6.47
C ASN A 106 7.54 -12.31 7.89
N PRO A 107 8.54 -12.92 8.56
CA PRO A 107 8.90 -12.57 9.93
C PRO A 107 9.39 -11.11 10.05
N ASN A 108 9.99 -10.56 9.01
CA ASN A 108 10.40 -9.15 8.99
C ASN A 108 9.19 -8.21 8.92
N VAL A 109 8.12 -8.60 8.23
CA VAL A 109 6.85 -7.85 8.23
C VAL A 109 6.21 -7.90 9.61
N ALA A 110 6.16 -9.08 10.23
CA ALA A 110 5.64 -9.25 11.59
C ALA A 110 6.43 -8.41 12.60
N GLN A 111 7.76 -8.42 12.54
CA GLN A 111 8.60 -7.61 13.42
C GLN A 111 8.36 -6.11 13.20
N ARG A 112 8.22 -5.67 11.95
CA ARG A 112 7.93 -4.26 11.61
C ARG A 112 6.55 -3.83 12.10
N MET A 113 5.55 -4.69 11.99
CA MET A 113 4.22 -4.51 12.59
C MET A 113 4.33 -4.35 14.10
N ILE A 114 5.01 -5.28 14.76
CA ILE A 114 5.12 -5.30 16.21
C ILE A 114 5.74 -4.00 16.72
N ARG A 115 6.85 -3.59 16.11
CA ARG A 115 7.51 -2.31 16.45
C ARG A 115 6.62 -1.10 16.20
N PHE A 116 5.79 -1.13 15.16
CA PHE A 116 4.89 -0.02 14.87
C PHE A 116 3.72 0.09 15.86
N LEU A 117 3.19 -1.04 16.33
CA LEU A 117 2.00 -1.09 17.18
C LEU A 117 2.33 -0.97 18.68
N TRP A 118 3.43 -1.57 19.14
CA TRP A 118 3.71 -1.75 20.57
C TRP A 118 5.03 -1.13 21.05
N SER A 119 5.87 -0.60 20.17
CA SER A 119 7.00 0.23 20.62
C SER A 119 6.49 1.65 20.87
N ALA A 120 6.33 1.98 22.16
CA ALA A 120 6.03 3.33 22.64
C ALA A 120 7.16 4.30 22.28
#